data_AF-B4FFQ4-F1
#
_entry.id   AF-B4FFQ4-F1
#
_cell.length_a   1.000
_cell.length_b   1.000
_cell.length_c   1.000
_cell.angle_alpha   90.00
_cell.angle_beta   90.00
_cell.angle_gamma   90.00
#
_symmetry.space_group_name_H-M   'P 1'
#
loop_
_entity.id
_entity.type
_entity.pdbx_description
1 polymer ?
#
loop_
_entity_poly.entity_id
_entity_poly.type
_entity_poly.pdbx_seq_one_letter_code
_entity_poly.pdbx_strand_id
1 'polypeptide(L)'
;MAILPQILHSPHPRLTAAAASPSRAFCRAPRHLHASASRTRGQGRGRLATAAGASGPGPSSPEPYPSESDDGLVELPLFPLPLVLFPDATHALHIFELRYRIMMHTVLQTDLRFGIVFAGNSGSAAEVGCVGEVVKHERLADDRFFLICKGQQRFRVARVVRTKPYLVAAVHWLEDRPPAEPPAHGEDAEALATDVEALMRDVIRIANRLNGKPEKEVGDLRRGLFPTPFSFYVGNTFEGAPREQQALLELEDTAARLRRERDTLRNTLNYLTAASAVKDAFPSSPSSG
;
A
#
# COMPACT_ATOMS: atom_id res chain seq x y z
N MET A 1 20.00 -11.23 -7.41
CA MET A 1 19.15 -10.14 -6.88
C MET A 1 18.90 -10.45 -5.41
N ALA A 2 19.79 -10.01 -4.52
CA ALA A 2 19.57 -10.21 -3.08
C ALA A 2 18.45 -9.27 -2.64
N ILE A 3 17.31 -9.83 -2.22
CA ILE A 3 16.05 -9.11 -1.93
C ILE A 3 16.10 -8.33 -0.60
N LEU A 4 17.22 -8.40 0.14
CA LEU A 4 17.37 -7.74 1.44
C LEU A 4 18.78 -7.15 1.59
N PRO A 5 18.90 -5.83 1.81
CA PRO A 5 19.45 -5.35 3.09
C PRO A 5 18.76 -4.02 3.50
N GLN A 6 18.19 -3.84 4.70
CA GLN A 6 18.88 -3.73 5.99
C GLN A 6 17.87 -3.77 7.17
N ILE A 7 17.63 -4.94 7.77
CA ILE A 7 16.69 -5.09 8.90
C ILE A 7 17.23 -4.54 10.24
N LEU A 8 18.47 -4.05 10.30
CA LEU A 8 19.09 -3.65 11.58
C LEU A 8 19.38 -2.13 11.65
N HIS A 9 18.78 -1.51 12.67
CA HIS A 9 19.00 -0.16 13.22
C HIS A 9 18.27 1.01 12.51
N SER A 10 17.03 1.26 12.92
CA SER A 10 16.59 2.58 13.39
C SER A 10 15.16 2.51 13.95
N PRO A 11 14.85 3.15 15.10
CA PRO A 11 13.47 3.46 15.51
C PRO A 11 12.86 4.58 14.65
N HIS A 12 13.52 4.94 13.54
CA HIS A 12 13.16 5.96 12.60
C HIS A 12 12.98 5.33 11.22
N PRO A 13 11.96 5.74 10.45
CA PRO A 13 11.80 5.28 9.07
C PRO A 13 13.06 5.58 8.28
N ARG A 14 13.64 4.55 7.65
CA ARG A 14 14.57 4.79 6.55
C ARG A 14 13.80 5.52 5.46
N LEU A 15 14.20 6.78 5.23
CA LEU A 15 13.61 7.68 4.24
C LEU A 15 13.99 7.20 2.83
N THR A 16 13.32 6.19 2.29
CA THR A 16 13.27 6.00 0.83
C THR A 16 12.22 6.98 0.30
N ALA A 17 12.67 8.15 -0.14
CA ALA A 17 11.79 9.14 -0.75
C ALA A 17 11.27 8.61 -2.08
N ALA A 18 10.00 8.21 -2.13
CA ALA A 18 9.35 7.96 -3.40
C ALA A 18 8.90 9.28 -4.01
N ALA A 19 9.29 9.48 -5.26
CA ALA A 19 8.82 10.56 -6.10
C ALA A 19 7.49 10.12 -6.73
N ALA A 20 6.42 10.86 -6.46
CA ALA A 20 5.18 10.71 -7.21
C ALA A 20 5.41 11.29 -8.62
N SER A 21 5.79 10.41 -9.57
CA SER A 21 6.12 10.73 -10.97
C SER A 21 5.19 9.98 -11.94
N PRO A 22 4.98 10.43 -13.18
CA PRO A 22 3.80 10.09 -13.96
C PRO A 22 3.88 8.68 -14.57
N SER A 23 2.89 7.84 -14.25
CA SER A 23 2.48 6.73 -15.13
C SER A 23 0.98 6.90 -15.43
N ARG A 24 0.63 6.91 -16.73
CA ARG A 24 -0.76 7.00 -17.21
C ARG A 24 -1.49 5.72 -16.80
N ALA A 25 -2.38 5.82 -15.81
CA ALA A 25 -3.18 4.70 -15.33
C ALA A 25 -4.61 4.71 -15.87
N PHE A 26 -5.04 3.52 -16.30
CA PHE A 26 -6.39 3.12 -16.72
C PHE A 26 -6.95 3.67 -18.04
N CYS A 27 -6.80 2.85 -19.09
CA CYS A 27 -7.72 2.76 -20.22
C CYS A 27 -8.16 1.30 -20.38
N ARG A 28 -9.26 0.88 -19.74
CA ARG A 28 -10.18 -0.14 -20.27
C ARG A 28 -11.46 -0.21 -19.42
N ALA A 29 -12.54 0.38 -19.94
CA ALA A 29 -13.89 -0.02 -19.59
C ALA A 29 -14.28 -1.24 -20.45
N PRO A 30 -14.94 -2.28 -19.91
CA PRO A 30 -15.56 -3.29 -20.76
C PRO A 30 -16.82 -2.68 -21.40
N ARG A 31 -16.91 -2.80 -22.72
CA ARG A 31 -18.01 -2.34 -23.55
C ARG A 31 -18.91 -3.54 -23.89
N HIS A 32 -20.21 -3.35 -23.61
CA HIS A 32 -21.38 -4.03 -24.17
C HIS A 32 -21.75 -5.43 -23.65
N LEU A 33 -23.00 -5.56 -23.17
CA LEU A 33 -24.04 -6.35 -23.84
C LEU A 33 -25.45 -6.01 -23.29
N HIS A 34 -26.29 -5.51 -24.22
CA HIS A 34 -27.74 -5.68 -24.39
C HIS A 34 -28.65 -6.04 -23.19
N ALA A 35 -29.74 -5.28 -22.99
CA ALA A 35 -31.07 -5.61 -23.55
C ALA A 35 -32.17 -4.62 -23.09
N SER A 36 -33.19 -4.53 -23.93
CA SER A 36 -34.26 -3.54 -24.08
C SER A 36 -35.58 -3.90 -23.39
N ALA A 37 -36.32 -2.90 -22.90
CA ALA A 37 -37.80 -2.78 -22.85
C ALA A 37 -38.12 -1.50 -22.04
N SER A 38 -39.16 -0.68 -22.23
CA SER A 38 -40.25 -0.54 -23.19
C SER A 38 -41.04 0.73 -22.78
N ARG A 39 -41.53 1.51 -23.76
CA ARG A 39 -42.80 2.30 -23.83
C ARG A 39 -43.34 2.94 -22.50
N THR A 40 -43.69 4.22 -22.43
CA THR A 40 -44.86 4.81 -23.11
C THR A 40 -44.88 6.34 -23.03
N ARG A 41 -45.54 6.91 -24.04
CA ARG A 41 -45.79 8.32 -24.36
C ARG A 41 -46.94 8.89 -23.51
N GLY A 42 -46.81 10.12 -23.01
CA GLY A 42 -47.89 10.87 -22.37
C GLY A 42 -47.67 12.37 -22.52
N GLN A 43 -48.52 13.02 -23.30
CA GLN A 43 -48.47 14.43 -23.70
C GLN A 43 -49.55 15.18 -22.90
N GLY A 44 -49.21 16.31 -22.27
CA GLY A 44 -50.18 17.11 -21.51
C GLY A 44 -49.70 18.54 -21.25
N ARG A 45 -50.26 19.50 -21.99
CA ARG A 45 -50.16 20.96 -21.81
C ARG A 45 -50.94 21.41 -20.57
N GLY A 46 -50.51 22.50 -19.92
CA GLY A 46 -51.46 23.31 -19.13
C GLY A 46 -50.92 24.30 -18.10
N ARG A 47 -50.73 25.55 -18.56
CA ARG A 47 -51.04 26.84 -17.90
C ARG A 47 -50.34 27.31 -16.61
N LEU A 48 -50.03 28.61 -16.68
CA LEU A 48 -49.53 29.52 -15.65
C LEU A 48 -50.53 29.75 -14.50
N ALA A 49 -50.00 29.98 -13.30
CA ALA A 49 -50.53 30.95 -12.34
C ALA A 49 -49.39 31.52 -11.48
N THR A 50 -49.38 32.84 -11.36
CA THR A 50 -48.52 33.71 -10.54
C THR A 50 -49.05 33.82 -9.11
N ALA A 51 -48.17 33.89 -8.10
CA ALA A 51 -48.05 35.03 -7.15
C ALA A 51 -47.33 34.67 -5.83
N ALA A 52 -46.30 35.48 -5.54
CA ALA A 52 -45.99 36.17 -4.27
C ALA A 52 -45.59 35.43 -2.98
N GLY A 53 -44.45 35.88 -2.45
CA GLY A 53 -44.04 35.86 -1.03
C GLY A 53 -43.16 34.67 -0.65
N ALA A 54 -42.05 34.78 0.08
CA ALA A 54 -41.26 35.86 0.65
C ALA A 54 -39.97 35.20 1.19
N SER A 55 -38.91 36.00 1.41
CA SER A 55 -37.81 35.73 2.36
C SER A 55 -36.66 34.78 1.95
N GLY A 56 -35.61 35.39 1.39
CA GLY A 56 -34.23 35.31 1.89
C GLY A 56 -33.37 34.08 1.54
N PRO A 57 -32.26 34.23 0.78
CA PRO A 57 -31.26 33.18 0.63
C PRO A 57 -30.17 33.34 1.71
N GLY A 58 -30.09 32.38 2.63
CA GLY A 58 -28.91 32.18 3.47
C GLY A 58 -27.90 31.30 2.74
N PRO A 59 -26.59 31.64 2.69
CA PRO A 59 -25.60 30.77 2.08
C PRO A 59 -25.38 29.55 2.98
N SER A 60 -25.85 28.39 2.51
CA SER A 60 -25.56 27.09 3.12
C SER A 60 -24.08 26.75 2.93
N SER A 61 -23.36 26.62 4.04
CA SER A 61 -21.99 26.11 4.13
C SER A 61 -21.83 24.80 3.33
N PRO A 62 -20.70 24.57 2.65
CA PRO A 62 -20.45 23.31 1.98
C PRO A 62 -20.18 22.22 3.04
N GLU A 63 -21.05 21.22 3.11
CA GLU A 63 -20.83 20.01 3.91
C GLU A 63 -19.56 19.29 3.43
N PRO A 64 -18.60 18.97 4.32
CA PRO A 64 -17.33 18.39 3.89
C PRO A 64 -17.25 16.90 4.23
N TYR A 65 -18.13 16.03 3.70
CA TYR A 65 -17.91 14.57 3.72
C TYR A 65 -18.51 13.87 2.50
N PRO A 66 -17.84 12.85 1.93
CA PRO A 66 -18.42 12.05 0.87
C PRO A 66 -19.59 11.28 1.47
N SER A 67 -20.77 11.47 0.88
CA SER A 67 -21.97 10.68 1.16
C SER A 67 -21.62 9.20 1.06
N GLU A 68 -21.81 8.44 2.14
CA GLU A 68 -21.88 6.99 2.05
C GLU A 68 -22.98 6.67 1.03
N SER A 69 -22.59 6.25 -0.17
CA SER A 69 -23.55 5.68 -1.11
C SER A 69 -24.01 4.34 -0.53
N ASP A 70 -25.28 4.00 -0.74
CA ASP A 70 -26.03 2.80 -0.28
C ASP A 70 -25.31 1.43 -0.40
N ASP A 71 -24.12 1.40 -1.02
CA ASP A 71 -23.24 0.26 -1.26
C ASP A 71 -22.04 0.16 -0.27
N GLY A 72 -21.99 0.99 0.79
CA GLY A 72 -20.91 0.95 1.79
C GLY A 72 -19.52 1.37 1.26
N LEU A 73 -19.49 2.07 0.13
CA LEU A 73 -18.28 2.56 -0.53
C LEU A 73 -17.82 3.91 0.04
N VAL A 74 -16.51 4.07 0.22
CA VAL A 74 -15.87 5.32 0.65
C VAL A 74 -15.07 5.93 -0.50
N GLU A 75 -15.16 7.25 -0.70
CA GLU A 75 -14.30 7.95 -1.67
C GLU A 75 -12.93 8.26 -1.07
N LEU A 76 -11.87 7.83 -1.75
CA LEU A 76 -10.49 8.00 -1.30
C LEU A 76 -9.62 8.64 -2.40
N PRO A 77 -8.91 9.74 -2.13
CA PRO A 77 -7.88 10.27 -3.02
C PRO A 77 -6.70 9.29 -3.12
N LEU A 78 -6.25 8.98 -4.33
CA LEU A 78 -5.24 7.94 -4.58
C LEU A 78 -3.94 8.49 -5.16
N PHE A 79 -2.84 7.99 -4.61
CA PHE A 79 -1.48 8.07 -5.15
C PHE A 79 -1.13 6.76 -5.88
N PRO A 80 -1.08 6.74 -7.22
CA PRO A 80 -0.45 5.65 -7.97
C PRO A 80 1.08 5.81 -7.97
N LEU A 81 1.78 4.99 -7.18
CA LEU A 81 3.23 5.07 -6.98
C LEU A 81 3.92 3.73 -7.30
N PRO A 82 5.21 3.74 -7.69
CA PRO A 82 5.98 2.51 -7.88
C PRO A 82 6.46 1.91 -6.54
N LEU A 83 5.60 1.93 -5.52
CA LEU A 83 5.85 1.39 -4.18
C LEU A 83 4.58 0.73 -3.63
N VAL A 84 4.76 -0.14 -2.64
CA VAL A 84 3.67 -0.79 -1.91
C VAL A 84 3.74 -0.33 -0.45
N LEU A 85 2.65 0.22 0.06
CA LEU A 85 2.52 0.58 1.48
C LEU A 85 1.83 -0.58 2.21
N PHE A 86 2.41 -1.02 3.32
CA PHE A 86 1.81 -2.02 4.21
C PHE A 86 1.15 -1.36 5.43
N PRO A 87 0.15 -2.00 6.05
CA PRO A 87 -0.32 -1.62 7.38
C PRO A 87 0.83 -1.46 8.38
N ASP A 88 0.76 -0.43 9.21
CA ASP A 88 1.77 0.00 10.19
C ASP A 88 3.15 0.40 9.62
N ALA A 89 3.42 0.17 8.34
CA ALA A 89 4.65 0.64 7.71
C ALA A 89 4.63 2.16 7.51
N THR A 90 5.79 2.79 7.61
CA THR A 90 5.93 4.23 7.40
C THR A 90 6.74 4.53 6.16
N HIS A 91 6.26 5.46 5.32
CA HIS A 91 6.98 5.92 4.13
C HIS A 91 7.08 7.44 4.09
N ALA A 92 8.23 7.92 3.61
CA ALA A 92 8.43 9.31 3.31
C ALA A 92 8.17 9.60 1.83
N LEU A 93 7.37 10.61 1.56
CA LEU A 93 7.01 11.04 0.22
C LEU A 93 7.47 12.47 -0.03
N HIS A 94 7.98 12.70 -1.24
CA HIS A 94 8.26 14.03 -1.75
C HIS A 94 7.22 14.36 -2.82
N ILE A 95 6.34 15.29 -2.50
CA ILE A 95 5.23 15.71 -3.35
C ILE A 95 5.63 16.98 -4.08
N PHE A 96 5.96 16.85 -5.37
CA PHE A 96 6.35 17.97 -6.21
C PHE A 96 5.39 18.23 -7.38
N GLU A 97 4.70 17.21 -7.87
CA GLU A 97 3.74 17.40 -8.96
C GLU A 97 2.51 18.23 -8.52
N LEU A 98 2.11 19.16 -9.37
CA LEU A 98 1.00 20.09 -9.11
C LEU A 98 -0.30 19.38 -8.71
N ARG A 99 -0.69 18.29 -9.40
CA ARG A 99 -1.93 17.56 -9.08
C ARG A 99 -1.94 17.01 -7.65
N TYR A 100 -0.81 16.55 -7.17
CA TYR A 100 -0.68 15.96 -5.84
C TYR A 100 -0.50 17.03 -4.77
N ARG A 101 0.08 18.18 -5.10
CA ARG A 101 0.06 19.36 -4.23
C ARG A 101 -1.39 19.81 -3.97
N ILE A 102 -2.21 19.88 -5.02
CA ILE A 102 -3.65 20.16 -4.88
C ILE A 102 -4.34 19.10 -4.01
N MET A 103 -4.00 17.82 -4.18
CA MET A 103 -4.50 16.74 -3.32
C MET A 103 -4.11 16.94 -1.86
N MET A 104 -2.85 17.27 -1.58
CA MET A 104 -2.35 17.51 -0.22
C MET A 104 -3.02 18.71 0.44
N HIS A 105 -3.31 19.79 -0.28
CA HIS A 105 -4.12 20.88 0.25
C HIS A 105 -5.51 20.43 0.73
N THR A 106 -6.12 19.45 0.05
CA THR A 106 -7.41 18.87 0.48
C THR A 106 -7.23 17.90 1.66
N VAL A 107 -6.27 16.98 1.57
CA VAL A 107 -6.03 15.94 2.59
C VAL A 107 -5.63 16.55 3.94
N LEU A 108 -4.80 17.60 3.93
CA LEU A 108 -4.35 18.30 5.15
C LEU A 108 -5.48 19.09 5.85
N GLN A 109 -6.60 19.33 5.17
CA GLN A 109 -7.77 20.03 5.71
C GLN A 109 -8.90 19.07 6.11
N THR A 110 -8.73 17.77 5.89
CA THR A 110 -9.75 16.74 6.13
C THR A 110 -9.26 15.76 7.21
N ASP A 111 -9.27 14.46 6.95
CA ASP A 111 -8.94 13.41 7.93
C ASP A 111 -7.48 12.93 7.83
N LEU A 112 -6.63 13.64 7.07
CA LEU A 112 -5.22 13.30 6.82
C LEU A 112 -5.00 11.97 6.08
N ARG A 113 -6.04 11.39 5.47
CA ARG A 113 -5.97 10.08 4.82
C ARG A 113 -5.96 10.18 3.29
N PHE A 114 -5.22 9.28 2.68
CA PHE A 114 -5.17 9.06 1.24
C PHE A 114 -4.84 7.59 0.98
N GLY A 115 -5.13 7.08 -0.21
CA GLY A 115 -4.74 5.73 -0.61
C GLY A 115 -3.44 5.72 -1.39
N ILE A 116 -2.59 4.71 -1.17
CA ILE A 116 -1.49 4.38 -2.07
C ILE A 116 -1.82 3.08 -2.79
N VAL A 117 -1.75 3.10 -4.12
CA VAL A 117 -1.86 1.92 -4.97
C VAL A 117 -0.56 1.73 -5.76
N PHE A 118 -0.09 0.49 -5.86
CA PHE A 118 1.09 0.19 -6.64
C PHE A 118 0.81 0.42 -8.14
N ALA A 119 1.63 1.25 -8.79
CA ALA A 119 1.61 1.47 -10.22
C ALA A 119 3.03 1.33 -10.78
N GLY A 120 3.29 0.20 -11.43
CA GLY A 120 4.56 -0.05 -12.10
C GLY A 120 4.67 0.63 -13.46
N ASN A 121 5.69 0.24 -14.23
CA ASN A 121 5.98 0.79 -15.56
C ASN A 121 4.89 0.47 -16.61
N SER A 122 4.00 -0.48 -16.34
CA SER A 122 2.88 -0.83 -17.24
C SER A 122 1.76 0.20 -17.27
N GLY A 123 1.80 1.20 -16.38
CA GLY A 123 0.76 2.22 -16.26
C GLY A 123 -0.45 1.78 -15.46
N SER A 124 -0.80 0.48 -15.43
CA SER A 124 -1.93 0.01 -14.62
C SER A 124 -1.59 0.08 -13.13
N ALA A 125 -2.43 0.78 -12.37
CA ALA A 125 -2.42 0.69 -10.92
C ALA A 125 -3.04 -0.64 -10.48
N ALA A 126 -2.59 -1.17 -9.36
CA ALA A 126 -3.16 -2.34 -8.73
C ALA A 126 -4.55 -2.03 -8.14
N GLU A 127 -5.37 -3.08 -7.99
CA GLU A 127 -6.73 -2.96 -7.45
C GLU A 127 -6.74 -2.86 -5.92
N VAL A 128 -5.70 -3.39 -5.27
CA VAL A 128 -5.55 -3.33 -3.80
C VAL A 128 -4.47 -2.32 -3.44
N GLY A 129 -4.78 -1.48 -2.47
CA GLY A 129 -3.87 -0.50 -1.89
C GLY A 129 -3.94 -0.46 -0.37
N CYS A 130 -3.19 0.46 0.22
CA CYS A 130 -3.21 0.72 1.66
C CYS A 130 -3.44 2.21 1.92
N VAL A 131 -4.27 2.51 2.91
CA VAL A 131 -4.49 3.89 3.37
C VAL A 131 -3.22 4.39 4.04
N GLY A 132 -2.69 5.51 3.57
CA GLY A 132 -1.68 6.30 4.26
C GLY A 132 -2.33 7.42 5.05
N GLU A 133 -1.99 7.52 6.34
CA GLU A 133 -2.29 8.67 7.18
C GLU A 133 -1.06 9.56 7.28
N VAL A 134 -1.21 10.88 7.05
CA VAL A 134 -0.11 11.84 7.23
C VAL A 134 0.22 11.97 8.71
N VAL A 135 1.42 11.54 9.12
CA VAL A 135 1.90 11.66 10.51
C VAL A 135 2.83 12.85 10.72
N LYS A 136 3.49 13.32 9.66
CA LYS A 136 4.33 14.52 9.67
C LYS A 136 4.33 15.12 8.28
N HIS A 137 4.30 16.44 8.17
CA HIS A 137 4.50 17.12 6.89
C HIS A 137 5.26 18.44 7.07
N GLU A 138 5.92 18.86 5.99
CA GLU A 138 6.60 20.15 5.86
C GLU A 138 6.29 20.69 4.47
N ARG A 139 5.74 21.92 4.42
CA ARG A 139 5.50 22.64 3.17
C ARG A 139 6.73 23.49 2.84
N LEU A 140 7.29 23.28 1.66
CA LEU A 140 8.43 24.03 1.14
C LEU A 140 7.97 25.38 0.57
N ALA A 141 8.92 26.31 0.40
CA ALA A 141 8.64 27.67 -0.09
C ALA A 141 8.00 27.72 -1.49
N ASP A 142 8.22 26.68 -2.32
CA ASP A 142 7.63 26.52 -3.65
C ASP A 142 6.36 25.66 -3.67
N ASP A 143 5.76 25.44 -2.49
CA ASP A 143 4.52 24.71 -2.29
C ASP A 143 4.61 23.20 -2.62
N ARG A 144 5.83 22.67 -2.71
CA ARG A 144 6.08 21.22 -2.58
C ARG A 144 5.93 20.78 -1.13
N PHE A 145 5.77 19.48 -0.91
CA PHE A 145 5.68 18.90 0.42
C PHE A 145 6.70 17.78 0.61
N PHE A 146 7.34 17.76 1.78
CA PHE A 146 7.84 16.52 2.35
C PHE A 146 6.82 16.02 3.37
N LEU A 147 6.48 14.74 3.32
CA LEU A 147 5.62 14.15 4.35
C LEU A 147 6.11 12.75 4.73
N ILE A 148 5.72 12.34 5.92
CA ILE A 148 5.79 10.95 6.38
C ILE A 148 4.35 10.49 6.53
N CYS A 149 4.03 9.34 5.96
CA CYS A 149 2.76 8.67 6.13
C CYS A 149 2.94 7.32 6.83
N LYS A 150 1.92 6.91 7.57
CA LYS A 150 1.81 5.59 8.19
C LYS A 150 0.68 4.81 7.53
N GLY A 151 0.94 3.56 7.17
CA GLY A 151 -0.08 2.65 6.64
C GLY A 151 -1.10 2.28 7.71
N GLN A 152 -2.37 2.28 7.32
CA GLN A 152 -3.51 1.89 8.13
C GLN A 152 -4.12 0.61 7.54
N GLN A 153 -5.43 0.58 7.25
CA GLN A 153 -6.04 -0.58 6.61
C GLN A 153 -5.79 -0.66 5.09
N ARG A 154 -5.91 -1.88 4.57
CA ARG A 154 -5.97 -2.14 3.13
C ARG A 154 -7.35 -1.80 2.58
N PHE A 155 -7.40 -1.52 1.28
CA PHE A 155 -8.63 -1.30 0.56
C PHE A 155 -8.56 -1.93 -0.83
N ARG A 156 -9.73 -2.22 -1.41
CA ARG A 156 -9.90 -2.63 -2.80
C ARG A 156 -10.64 -1.53 -3.56
N VAL A 157 -10.09 -1.11 -4.70
CA VAL A 157 -10.71 -0.15 -5.61
C VAL A 157 -11.91 -0.79 -6.29
N ALA A 158 -13.10 -0.25 -6.05
CA ALA A 158 -14.33 -0.71 -6.71
C ALA A 158 -14.52 0.01 -8.06
N ARG A 159 -14.34 1.34 -8.08
CA ARG A 159 -14.42 2.15 -9.30
C ARG A 159 -13.68 3.47 -9.16
N VAL A 160 -13.18 4.00 -10.27
CA VAL A 160 -12.65 5.37 -10.34
C VAL A 160 -13.81 6.35 -10.41
N VAL A 161 -13.87 7.30 -9.48
CA VAL A 161 -14.89 8.36 -9.42
C VAL A 161 -14.49 9.54 -10.29
N ARG A 162 -13.23 9.99 -10.14
CA ARG A 162 -12.66 11.08 -10.94
C ARG A 162 -11.15 10.91 -11.10
N THR A 163 -10.61 11.45 -12.19
CA THR A 163 -9.18 11.41 -12.51
C THR A 163 -8.50 12.78 -12.44
N LYS A 164 -9.28 13.85 -12.31
CA LYS A 164 -8.78 15.24 -12.29
C LYS A 164 -9.31 16.01 -11.07
N PRO A 165 -8.51 16.89 -10.46
CA PRO A 165 -7.09 17.14 -10.78
C PRO A 165 -6.17 15.98 -10.35
N TYR A 166 -6.61 15.15 -9.42
CA TYR A 166 -5.97 13.91 -8.97
C TYR A 166 -6.96 12.75 -9.01
N LEU A 167 -6.46 11.52 -8.84
CA LEU A 167 -7.26 10.31 -8.85
C LEU A 167 -8.08 10.19 -7.56
N VAL A 168 -9.37 9.93 -7.67
CA VAL A 168 -10.25 9.55 -6.56
C VAL A 168 -11.03 8.31 -6.97
N ALA A 169 -11.09 7.34 -6.07
CA ALA A 169 -11.82 6.10 -6.29
C ALA A 169 -12.79 5.82 -5.14
N ALA A 170 -13.87 5.13 -5.45
CA ALA A 170 -14.71 4.48 -4.47
C ALA A 170 -14.05 3.14 -4.10
N VAL A 171 -13.90 2.88 -2.81
CA VAL A 171 -13.15 1.72 -2.29
C VAL A 171 -13.96 0.95 -1.24
N HIS A 172 -13.70 -0.35 -1.15
CA HIS A 172 -14.11 -1.21 -0.04
C HIS A 172 -12.92 -1.45 0.89
N TRP A 173 -13.17 -1.51 2.20
CA TRP A 173 -12.16 -1.95 3.17
C TRP A 173 -11.84 -3.43 2.98
N LEU A 174 -10.57 -3.79 3.13
CA LEU A 174 -10.09 -5.16 2.91
C LEU A 174 -9.52 -5.76 4.19
N GLU A 175 -10.23 -6.75 4.74
CA GLU A 175 -9.85 -7.51 5.92
C GLU A 175 -9.37 -8.92 5.55
N ASP A 176 -8.58 -9.55 6.43
CA ASP A 176 -8.24 -10.96 6.26
C ASP A 176 -9.46 -11.83 6.55
N ARG A 177 -9.67 -12.84 5.70
CA ARG A 177 -10.72 -13.84 5.83
C ARG A 177 -10.20 -15.02 6.64
N PRO A 178 -11.07 -15.72 7.38
CA PRO A 178 -10.71 -17.02 7.94
C PRO A 178 -10.29 -17.97 6.80
N PRO A 179 -9.36 -18.91 7.08
CA PRO A 179 -8.88 -19.83 6.06
C PRO A 179 -10.04 -20.66 5.50
N ALA A 180 -10.06 -20.85 4.18
CA ALA A 180 -11.14 -21.59 3.51
C ALA A 180 -11.13 -23.10 3.86
N GLU A 181 -9.94 -23.63 4.16
CA GLU A 181 -9.71 -25.02 4.55
C GLU A 181 -9.05 -25.05 5.92
N PRO A 182 -9.30 -26.09 6.75
CA PRO A 182 -8.55 -26.29 7.99
C PRO A 182 -7.05 -26.31 7.69
N PRO A 183 -6.21 -25.66 8.52
CA PRO A 183 -4.77 -25.68 8.29
C PRO A 183 -4.25 -27.13 8.34
N ALA A 184 -3.32 -27.45 7.44
CA ALA A 184 -2.54 -28.68 7.57
C ALA A 184 -1.82 -28.71 8.93
N HIS A 185 -1.52 -29.91 9.44
CA HIS A 185 -0.81 -30.05 10.72
C HIS A 185 0.50 -29.23 10.70
N GLY A 186 0.64 -28.29 11.63
CA GLY A 186 1.80 -27.41 11.75
C GLY A 186 1.83 -26.22 10.77
N GLU A 187 0.78 -26.00 9.98
CA GLU A 187 0.66 -24.84 9.07
C GLU A 187 -0.42 -23.84 9.50
N ASP A 188 -0.71 -23.76 10.80
CA ASP A 188 -1.45 -22.63 11.35
C ASP A 188 -0.61 -21.34 11.29
N ALA A 189 -1.30 -20.20 11.41
CA ALA A 189 -0.66 -18.90 11.27
C ALA A 189 0.43 -18.63 12.33
N GLU A 190 0.32 -19.22 13.53
CA GLU A 190 1.27 -18.99 14.62
C GLU A 190 2.55 -19.81 14.43
N ALA A 191 2.42 -21.06 14.01
CA ALA A 191 3.54 -21.91 13.61
C ALA A 191 4.29 -21.31 12.42
N LEU A 192 3.57 -20.85 11.39
CA LEU A 192 4.15 -20.20 10.23
C LEU A 192 4.86 -18.88 10.58
N ALA A 193 4.28 -18.07 11.48
CA ALA A 193 4.92 -16.83 11.94
C ALA A 193 6.24 -17.13 12.67
N THR A 194 6.28 -18.18 13.49
CA THR A 194 7.49 -18.62 14.19
C THR A 194 8.57 -19.09 13.21
N ASP A 195 8.21 -19.89 12.20
CA ASP A 195 9.11 -20.33 11.13
C ASP A 195 9.69 -19.15 10.34
N VAL A 196 8.82 -18.20 9.97
CA VAL A 196 9.21 -16.99 9.23
C VAL A 196 10.18 -16.14 10.06
N GLU A 197 9.92 -15.97 11.36
CA GLU A 197 10.82 -15.24 12.25
C GLU A 197 12.22 -15.88 12.32
N ALA A 198 12.28 -17.21 12.45
CA ALA A 198 13.53 -17.96 12.46
C ALA A 198 14.31 -17.77 11.14
N LEU A 199 13.63 -17.90 10.00
CA LEU A 199 14.23 -17.67 8.68
C LEU A 199 14.76 -16.24 8.51
N MET A 200 14.01 -15.24 8.99
CA MET A 200 14.47 -13.84 8.94
C MET A 200 15.74 -13.64 9.75
N ARG A 201 15.81 -14.19 10.97
CA ARG A 201 17.02 -14.12 11.82
C ARG A 201 18.22 -14.72 11.11
N ASP A 202 18.04 -15.88 10.47
CA ASP A 202 19.09 -16.57 9.73
C ASP A 202 19.57 -15.74 8.52
N VAL A 203 18.63 -15.19 7.74
CA VAL A 203 18.95 -14.30 6.61
C VAL A 203 19.73 -13.07 7.07
N ILE A 204 19.31 -12.42 8.15
CA ILE A 204 19.99 -11.25 8.71
C ILE A 204 21.41 -11.59 9.17
N ARG A 205 21.58 -12.72 9.87
CA ARG A 205 22.88 -13.20 10.34
C ARG A 205 23.85 -13.43 9.19
N ILE A 206 23.43 -14.19 8.16
CA ILE A 206 24.30 -14.49 7.01
C ILE A 206 24.57 -13.22 6.20
N ALA A 207 23.59 -12.34 6.00
CA ALA A 207 23.79 -11.06 5.31
C ALA A 207 24.82 -10.18 6.03
N ASN A 208 24.72 -10.03 7.36
CA ASN A 208 25.70 -9.27 8.14
C ASN A 208 27.12 -9.82 7.99
N ARG A 209 27.28 -11.15 8.08
CA ARG A 209 28.57 -11.83 7.89
C ARG A 209 29.14 -11.58 6.48
N LEU A 210 28.31 -11.67 5.44
CA LEU A 210 28.72 -11.37 4.06
C LEU A 210 29.17 -9.92 3.89
N ASN A 211 28.53 -8.97 4.57
CA ASN A 211 28.86 -7.54 4.55
C ASN A 211 29.96 -7.13 5.54
N GLY A 212 30.57 -8.06 6.28
CA GLY A 212 31.61 -7.75 7.27
C GLY A 212 31.13 -6.93 8.46
N LYS A 213 29.82 -6.88 8.70
CA LYS A 213 29.24 -6.23 9.88
C LYS A 213 29.39 -7.17 11.08
N PRO A 214 29.59 -6.65 12.30
CA PRO A 214 29.64 -7.49 13.49
C PRO A 214 28.34 -8.29 13.60
N GLU A 215 28.47 -9.58 13.89
CA GLU A 215 27.32 -10.43 14.21
C GLU A 215 26.71 -9.89 15.50
N LYS A 216 25.64 -9.10 15.36
CA LYS A 216 24.81 -8.69 16.48
C LYS A 216 23.68 -9.70 16.61
N GLU A 217 23.43 -10.13 17.84
CA GLU A 217 22.23 -10.89 18.16
C GLU A 217 21.01 -10.10 17.69
N VAL A 218 20.25 -10.73 16.79
CA VAL A 218 18.96 -10.20 16.36
C VAL A 218 18.00 -10.47 17.51
N GLY A 219 17.42 -9.42 18.10
CA GLY A 219 16.41 -9.57 19.14
C GLY A 219 15.10 -10.16 18.62
N ASP A 220 14.05 -10.19 19.46
CA ASP A 220 12.68 -10.51 19.04
C ASP A 220 12.23 -9.64 17.85
N LEU A 221 12.09 -10.28 16.68
CA LEU A 221 11.61 -9.61 15.47
C LEU A 221 10.09 -9.50 15.43
N ARG A 222 9.37 -10.39 16.12
CA ARG A 222 7.91 -10.32 16.22
C ARG A 222 7.47 -9.13 17.05
N ARG A 223 8.24 -8.71 18.05
CA ARG A 223 7.93 -7.56 18.92
C ARG A 223 6.52 -7.68 19.53
N GLY A 224 6.12 -8.90 19.89
CA GLY A 224 4.77 -9.19 20.40
C GLY A 224 3.63 -9.08 19.38
N LEU A 225 3.93 -8.96 18.07
CA LEU A 225 2.91 -8.93 17.03
C LEU A 225 2.26 -10.31 16.83
N PHE A 226 0.93 -10.29 16.68
CA PHE A 226 0.16 -11.42 16.17
C PHE A 226 0.55 -11.77 14.72
N PRO A 227 0.24 -12.98 14.24
CA PRO A 227 0.62 -13.43 12.89
C PRO A 227 0.25 -12.46 11.76
N THR A 228 -0.93 -11.84 11.82
CA THR A 228 -1.41 -10.94 10.78
C THR A 228 -0.59 -9.65 10.67
N PRO A 229 -0.46 -8.80 11.72
CA PRO A 229 0.46 -7.65 11.67
C PRO A 229 1.92 -8.04 11.38
N PHE A 230 2.38 -9.18 11.91
CA PHE A 230 3.72 -9.66 11.66
C PHE A 230 3.95 -9.93 10.16
N SER A 231 3.02 -10.61 9.48
CA SER A 231 3.13 -10.85 8.04
C SER A 231 3.22 -9.55 7.22
N PHE A 232 2.45 -8.50 7.56
CA PHE A 232 2.60 -7.21 6.89
C PHE A 232 3.96 -6.56 7.14
N TYR A 233 4.49 -6.68 8.37
CA TYR A 233 5.85 -6.25 8.68
C TYR A 233 6.88 -6.99 7.82
N VAL A 234 6.77 -8.33 7.71
CA VAL A 234 7.68 -9.15 6.90
C VAL A 234 7.59 -8.77 5.42
N GLY A 235 6.39 -8.66 4.85
CA GLY A 235 6.20 -8.22 3.47
C GLY A 235 6.81 -6.85 3.17
N ASN A 236 6.76 -5.92 4.13
CA ASN A 236 7.43 -4.62 4.01
C ASN A 236 8.97 -4.73 3.92
N THR A 237 9.58 -5.80 4.45
CA THR A 237 11.04 -6.00 4.39
C THR A 237 11.58 -6.49 3.05
N PHE A 238 10.72 -6.89 2.10
CA PHE A 238 11.13 -7.39 0.78
C PHE A 238 11.49 -6.25 -0.18
N GLU A 239 12.52 -5.49 0.20
CA GLU A 239 13.01 -4.32 -0.52
C GLU A 239 13.42 -4.68 -1.97
N GLY A 240 13.08 -3.82 -2.92
CA GLY A 240 13.41 -4.02 -4.33
C GLY A 240 12.57 -5.07 -5.06
N ALA A 241 11.59 -5.70 -4.39
CA ALA A 241 10.66 -6.65 -4.97
C ALA A 241 9.19 -6.16 -4.91
N PRO A 242 8.85 -4.99 -5.49
CA PRO A 242 7.52 -4.39 -5.32
C PRO A 242 6.38 -5.26 -5.85
N ARG A 243 6.64 -6.12 -6.85
CA ARG A 243 5.64 -7.10 -7.33
C ARG A 243 5.35 -8.19 -6.29
N GLU A 244 6.37 -8.62 -5.56
CA GLU A 244 6.20 -9.60 -4.49
C GLU A 244 5.48 -8.95 -3.31
N GLN A 245 5.87 -7.73 -2.94
CA GLN A 245 5.17 -6.93 -1.94
C GLN A 245 3.70 -6.75 -2.28
N GLN A 246 3.38 -6.42 -3.55
CA GLN A 246 1.99 -6.26 -3.98
C GLN A 246 1.21 -7.57 -3.88
N ALA A 247 1.81 -8.70 -4.27
CA ALA A 247 1.17 -10.00 -4.14
C ALA A 247 0.89 -10.36 -2.67
N LEU A 248 1.79 -10.01 -1.74
CA LEU A 248 1.58 -10.21 -0.30
C LEU A 248 0.48 -9.30 0.26
N LEU A 249 0.41 -8.05 -0.20
CA LEU A 249 -0.64 -7.11 0.19
C LEU A 249 -2.03 -7.57 -0.27
N GLU A 250 -2.11 -8.21 -1.44
CA GLU A 250 -3.35 -8.74 -2.05
C GLU A 250 -3.87 -10.02 -1.41
N LEU A 251 -3.03 -10.79 -0.71
CA LEU A 251 -3.47 -12.01 -0.03
C LEU A 251 -4.41 -11.67 1.13
N GLU A 252 -5.58 -12.28 1.17
CA GLU A 252 -6.60 -12.10 2.22
C GLU A 252 -6.58 -13.24 3.25
N ASP A 253 -5.58 -14.12 3.22
CA ASP A 253 -5.37 -15.19 4.20
C ASP A 253 -3.97 -15.00 4.81
N THR A 254 -3.92 -14.78 6.12
CA THR A 254 -2.67 -14.59 6.87
C THR A 254 -1.74 -15.81 6.74
N ALA A 255 -2.26 -17.03 6.81
CA ALA A 255 -1.44 -18.24 6.71
C ALA A 255 -0.90 -18.40 5.29
N ALA A 256 -1.69 -18.08 4.26
CA ALA A 256 -1.22 -18.06 2.88
C ALA A 256 -0.11 -17.01 2.67
N ARG A 257 -0.25 -15.84 3.28
CA ARG A 257 0.77 -14.77 3.25
C ARG A 257 2.08 -15.24 3.88
N LEU A 258 2.02 -15.80 5.10
CA LEU A 258 3.18 -16.31 5.81
C LEU A 258 3.85 -17.50 5.09
N ARG A 259 3.08 -18.42 4.49
CA ARG A 259 3.64 -19.51 3.66
C ARG A 259 4.46 -18.96 2.49
N ARG A 260 3.92 -17.96 1.79
CA ARG A 260 4.62 -17.30 0.66
C ARG A 260 5.88 -16.57 1.10
N GLU A 261 5.84 -15.90 2.25
CA GLU A 261 7.00 -15.25 2.86
C GLU A 261 8.07 -16.26 3.27
N ARG A 262 7.67 -17.36 3.93
CA ARG A 262 8.54 -18.48 4.30
C ARG A 262 9.28 -19.04 3.08
N ASP A 263 8.57 -19.29 1.98
CA ASP A 263 9.17 -19.86 0.78
C ASP A 263 10.14 -18.86 0.11
N THR A 264 9.80 -17.56 0.11
CA THR A 264 10.68 -16.48 -0.38
C THR A 264 11.95 -16.35 0.46
N LEU A 265 11.81 -16.40 1.78
CA LEU A 265 12.94 -16.33 2.73
C LEU A 265 13.82 -17.57 2.64
N ARG A 266 13.27 -18.78 2.51
CA ARG A 266 14.03 -20.03 2.27
C ARG A 266 14.87 -19.93 1.01
N ASN A 267 14.28 -19.45 -0.09
CA ASN A 267 15.01 -19.24 -1.34
C ASN A 267 16.15 -18.21 -1.19
N THR A 268 15.89 -17.12 -0.46
CA THR A 268 16.90 -16.11 -0.16
C THR A 268 18.03 -16.68 0.70
N LEU A 269 17.69 -17.46 1.72
CA LEU A 269 18.66 -18.09 2.61
C LEU A 269 19.55 -19.09 1.87
N ASN A 270 18.98 -19.90 0.97
CA ASN A 270 19.73 -20.81 0.11
C ASN A 270 20.75 -20.06 -0.75
N TYR A 271 20.34 -18.95 -1.36
CA TYR A 271 21.24 -18.10 -2.15
C TYR A 271 22.37 -17.48 -1.31
N LEU A 272 22.05 -16.94 -0.13
CA LEU A 272 23.04 -16.32 0.76
C LEU A 272 24.03 -17.35 1.32
N THR A 273 23.55 -18.55 1.65
CA THR A 273 24.39 -19.65 2.14
C THR A 273 25.37 -20.08 1.06
N ALA A 274 24.91 -20.23 -0.19
CA ALA A 274 25.79 -20.53 -1.32
C ALA A 274 26.81 -19.40 -1.56
N ALA A 275 26.39 -18.13 -1.50
CA ALA A 275 27.30 -16.99 -1.64
C ALA A 275 28.35 -16.92 -0.52
N SER A 276 27.97 -17.24 0.73
CA SER A 276 28.90 -17.32 1.85
C SER A 276 29.92 -18.43 1.67
N ALA A 277 29.51 -19.62 1.24
CA ALA A 277 30.42 -20.73 0.99
C ALA A 277 31.46 -20.40 -0.10
N VAL A 278 31.06 -19.69 -1.16
CA VAL A 278 31.99 -19.23 -2.20
C VAL A 278 32.99 -18.20 -1.65
N LYS A 279 32.54 -17.25 -0.82
CA LYS A 279 33.42 -16.25 -0.18
C LYS A 279 34.44 -16.90 0.75
N ASP A 280 34.03 -17.93 1.50
CA ASP A 280 34.92 -18.68 2.39
C ASP A 280 35.94 -19.53 1.60
N ALA A 281 35.56 -20.06 0.42
CA ALA A 281 36.44 -20.83 -0.44
C ALA A 281 37.49 -19.98 -1.20
N PHE A 282 37.18 -18.72 -1.49
CA PHE A 282 38.06 -17.78 -2.19
C PHE A 282 38.23 -16.49 -1.37
N PRO A 283 38.97 -16.52 -0.24
CA PRO A 283 39.25 -15.29 0.50
C PRO A 283 40.03 -14.34 -0.41
N SER A 284 39.48 -13.16 -0.67
CA SER A 284 40.17 -12.12 -1.44
C SER A 284 41.51 -11.82 -0.76
N SER A 285 42.62 -12.18 -1.41
CA SER A 285 43.96 -11.84 -0.94
C SER A 285 44.02 -10.34 -0.67
N PRO A 286 44.58 -9.88 0.47
CA PRO A 286 44.77 -8.45 0.67
C PRO A 286 45.68 -7.97 -0.45
N SER A 287 45.23 -6.94 -1.18
CA SER A 287 46.08 -6.22 -2.10
C SER A 287 47.21 -5.59 -1.28
N SER A 288 48.34 -6.27 -1.18
CA SER A 288 49.60 -5.65 -0.76
C SER A 288 49.94 -4.59 -1.80
N GLY A 289 49.91 -3.32 -1.37
CA GLY A 289 50.67 -2.26 -2.01
C GLY A 289 52.16 -2.39 -1.74
#